data_AF-A0A6L6R781-F1
#
_entry.id   AF-A0A6L6R781-F1
#
_cell.length_a   1.000
_cell.length_b   1.000
_cell.length_c   1.000
_cell.angle_alpha   90.00
_cell.angle_beta   90.00
_cell.angle_gamma   90.00
#
_symmetry.space_group_name_H-M   'P 1'
#
loop_
_entity.id
_entity.type
_entity.pdbx_description
1 polymer ?
#
loop_
_entity_poly.entity_id
_entity_poly.type
_entity_poly.pdbx_seq_one_letter_code
_entity_poly.pdbx_strand_id
1 'polypeptide(L)'
;MRTTLTLDDDLAMVLQDRARMTGRPFKEVVNACLRRGLAAESEPPREPMTVRAFDAGLRDGIDLTKALDLVAEMDDERFIAVTQELAVEAGPDDRP
;
A
#
# COMPACT_ATOMS: atom_id res chain seq x y z
N MET A 1 -24.20 18.96 22.98
CA MET A 1 -25.65 19.14 22.80
C MET A 1 -26.35 17.79 22.97
N ARG A 2 -27.57 17.76 23.51
CA ARG A 2 -28.44 16.59 23.56
C ARG A 2 -29.47 16.74 22.44
N THR A 3 -29.55 15.77 21.55
CA THR A 3 -30.47 15.75 20.41
C THR A 3 -31.12 14.38 20.35
N THR A 4 -32.40 14.34 20.00
CA THR A 4 -33.12 13.10 19.67
C THR A 4 -33.23 13.01 18.16
N LEU A 5 -32.82 11.88 17.59
CA LEU A 5 -32.83 11.62 16.15
C LEU A 5 -33.57 10.30 15.93
N THR A 6 -34.47 10.27 14.96
CA THR A 6 -35.09 9.04 14.47
C THR A 6 -34.17 8.44 13.40
N LEU A 7 -33.88 7.14 13.51
CA LEU A 7 -33.10 6.37 12.54
C LEU A 7 -33.98 5.24 12.01
N ASP A 8 -33.85 4.93 10.73
CA ASP A 8 -34.43 3.73 10.16
C ASP A 8 -33.81 2.48 10.80
N ASP A 9 -34.58 1.40 10.88
CA ASP A 9 -34.19 0.19 11.61
C ASP A 9 -32.92 -0.46 11.04
N ASP A 10 -32.77 -0.44 9.72
CA ASP A 10 -31.59 -0.96 9.02
C ASP A 10 -30.32 -0.16 9.34
N LEU A 11 -30.43 1.18 9.35
CA LEU A 11 -29.33 2.07 9.69
C LEU A 11 -28.94 1.92 11.16
N ALA A 12 -29.92 1.81 12.06
CA ALA A 12 -29.68 1.56 13.48
C ALA A 12 -28.92 0.24 13.70
N MET A 13 -29.31 -0.83 13.00
CA MET A 13 -28.61 -2.11 13.03
C MET A 13 -27.16 -2.00 12.57
N VAL A 14 -26.91 -1.38 11.41
CA VAL A 14 -25.55 -1.21 10.86
C VAL A 14 -24.65 -0.42 11.82
N LEU A 15 -25.17 0.65 12.42
CA LEU A 15 -24.43 1.47 13.38
C LEU A 15 -24.13 0.69 14.67
N GLN A 16 -25.06 -0.15 15.11
CA GLN A 16 -24.90 -0.95 16.32
C GLN A 16 -23.89 -2.08 16.13
N ASP A 17 -23.90 -2.75 14.99
CA ASP A 17 -22.90 -3.76 14.65
C ASP A 17 -21.52 -3.12 14.51
N ARG A 18 -21.41 -1.96 13.87
CA ARG A 18 -20.14 -1.23 13.81
C ARG A 18 -19.62 -0.82 15.19
N ALA A 19 -20.49 -0.42 16.10
CA ALA A 19 -20.11 -0.15 17.49
C ALA A 19 -19.58 -1.40 18.21
N ARG A 20 -20.24 -2.55 18.03
CA ARG A 20 -19.79 -3.84 18.57
C ARG A 20 -18.42 -4.25 18.01
N MET A 21 -18.26 -4.22 16.68
CA MET A 21 -17.02 -4.61 16.02
C MET A 21 -15.83 -3.73 16.39
N THR A 22 -16.06 -2.43 16.59
CA THR A 22 -14.98 -1.48 16.93
C THR A 22 -14.76 -1.32 18.44
N GLY A 23 -15.64 -1.86 19.28
CA GLY A 23 -15.62 -1.64 20.73
C GLY A 23 -15.87 -0.20 21.15
N ARG A 24 -16.38 0.64 20.24
CA ARG A 24 -16.58 2.08 20.49
C ARG A 24 -18.01 2.38 20.93
N PRO A 25 -18.22 3.41 21.77
CA PRO A 25 -19.57 3.82 22.17
C PRO A 25 -20.44 4.18 20.95
N PHE A 26 -21.71 3.73 20.95
CA PHE A 26 -22.65 3.97 19.84
C PHE A 26 -22.72 5.45 19.42
N LYS A 27 -22.75 6.37 20.39
CA LYS A 27 -22.72 7.83 20.15
C LYS A 27 -21.50 8.27 19.33
N GLU A 28 -20.33 7.71 19.61
CA GLU A 28 -19.12 8.06 18.87
C GLU A 28 -19.17 7.57 17.43
N VAL A 29 -19.67 6.35 17.22
CA VAL A 29 -19.83 5.77 15.89
C VAL A 29 -20.81 6.60 15.06
N VAL A 30 -21.97 6.96 15.64
CA VAL A 30 -22.97 7.83 15.00
C VAL A 30 -22.33 9.16 14.61
N ASN A 31 -21.68 9.85 15.54
CA ASN A 31 -21.07 11.16 15.27
C ASN A 31 -19.94 11.09 14.25
N ALA A 32 -19.11 10.03 14.28
CA ALA A 32 -18.05 9.84 13.31
C ALA A 32 -18.62 9.60 11.91
N CYS A 33 -19.69 8.81 11.81
CA CYS A 33 -20.39 8.56 10.56
C CYS A 33 -20.97 9.86 9.98
N LEU A 34 -21.70 10.64 10.80
CA LEU A 34 -22.28 11.91 10.38
C LEU A 34 -21.22 12.91 9.92
N ARG A 35 -20.12 13.07 10.68
CA ARG A 35 -19.02 13.98 10.27
C ARG A 35 -18.40 13.58 8.95
N ARG A 36 -18.17 12.27 8.74
CA ARG A 36 -17.62 11.77 7.48
C ARG A 36 -18.56 12.00 6.31
N GLY A 37 -19.87 11.80 6.51
CA GLY A 37 -20.88 12.09 5.49
C GLY A 37 -20.89 13.57 5.09
N LEU A 38 -20.98 14.46 6.07
CA LEU A 38 -20.97 15.91 5.83
C LEU A 38 -19.66 16.42 5.19
N ALA A 39 -18.51 15.82 5.55
CA ALA A 39 -17.24 16.14 4.92
C ALA A 39 -17.18 15.67 3.47
N ALA A 40 -17.74 14.50 3.14
CA ALA A 40 -17.76 13.97 1.78
C ALA A 40 -18.61 14.82 0.83
N GLU A 41 -19.69 15.43 1.33
CA GLU A 41 -20.49 16.40 0.55
C GLU A 41 -19.74 17.70 0.26
N SER A 42 -18.74 18.03 1.09
CA SER A 42 -17.95 19.26 0.98
C SER A 42 -16.66 19.07 0.17
N GLU A 43 -16.25 17.83 -0.11
CA GLU A 43 -15.08 17.56 -0.95
C GLU A 43 -15.42 17.86 -2.42
N PRO A 44 -14.62 18.69 -3.12
CA PRO A 44 -14.79 18.84 -4.56
C PRO A 44 -14.63 17.46 -5.23
N PRO A 45 -15.34 17.20 -6.35
CA PRO A 45 -15.19 15.96 -7.09
C PRO A 45 -13.70 15.69 -7.33
N ARG A 46 -13.21 14.53 -6.90
CA ARG A 46 -11.83 14.14 -7.22
C ARG A 46 -11.70 14.06 -8.72
N GLU A 47 -10.76 14.80 -9.29
CA GLU A 47 -10.46 14.71 -10.71
C GLU A 47 -10.06 13.25 -11.05
N PRO A 48 -10.52 12.70 -12.19
CA PRO A 48 -10.12 11.37 -12.62
C PRO A 48 -8.59 11.27 -12.67
N MET A 49 -8.02 10.29 -11.98
CA MET A 49 -6.59 10.02 -12.06
C MET A 49 -6.26 9.53 -13.47
N THR A 50 -5.56 10.34 -14.24
CA THR A 50 -5.06 9.97 -15.57
C THR A 50 -3.66 9.37 -15.42
N VAL A 51 -3.53 8.08 -15.73
CA VAL A 51 -2.24 7.39 -15.75
C VAL A 51 -1.69 7.43 -17.18
N ARG A 52 -0.52 8.03 -17.38
CA ARG A 52 0.21 7.91 -18.65
C ARG A 52 0.99 6.60 -18.64
N ALA A 53 0.43 5.57 -19.26
CA ALA A 53 1.15 4.35 -19.54
C ALA A 53 2.19 4.59 -20.65
N PHE A 54 3.31 3.90 -20.57
CA PHE A 54 4.24 3.75 -21.67
C PHE A 54 4.42 2.25 -21.94
N ASP A 55 4.71 1.90 -23.20
CA ASP A 55 5.02 0.53 -23.55
C ASP A 55 6.43 0.21 -23.02
N ALA A 56 6.49 -0.55 -21.94
CA ALA A 56 7.75 -0.96 -21.33
C ALA A 56 8.44 -2.08 -22.12
N GLY A 57 7.72 -2.75 -23.03
CA GLY A 57 8.15 -3.99 -23.66
C GLY A 57 8.35 -5.13 -22.64
N LEU A 58 8.22 -6.37 -23.13
CA LEU A 58 8.69 -7.53 -22.39
C LEU A 58 9.93 -8.06 -23.11
N ARG A 59 11.05 -8.22 -22.39
CA ARG A 59 12.22 -8.90 -22.97
C ARG A 59 11.89 -10.39 -23.09
N ASP A 60 12.17 -10.96 -24.26
CA ASP A 60 11.99 -12.40 -24.49
C ASP A 60 12.76 -13.20 -23.43
N GLY A 61 12.09 -14.20 -22.86
CA GLY A 61 12.64 -15.04 -21.78
C GLY A 61 12.46 -14.50 -20.36
N ILE A 62 11.95 -13.26 -20.17
CA ILE A 62 11.66 -12.72 -18.83
C ILE A 62 10.19 -12.95 -18.47
N ASP A 63 9.94 -13.73 -17.43
CA ASP A 63 8.62 -13.90 -16.82
C ASP A 63 8.45 -12.94 -15.64
N LEU A 64 7.70 -11.85 -15.83
CA LEU A 64 7.45 -10.85 -14.80
C LEU A 64 6.61 -11.36 -13.61
N THR A 65 5.95 -12.51 -13.74
CA THR A 65 5.26 -13.15 -12.60
C THR A 65 6.25 -13.79 -11.63
N LYS A 66 7.50 -13.98 -12.07
CA LYS A 66 8.64 -14.47 -11.29
C LYS A 66 9.63 -13.36 -10.96
N ALA A 67 9.10 -12.20 -10.57
CA ALA A 67 9.91 -11.03 -10.26
C ALA A 67 11.00 -11.30 -9.20
N LEU A 68 10.74 -12.19 -8.24
CA LEU A 68 11.73 -12.57 -7.22
C LEU A 68 12.91 -13.38 -7.79
N ASP A 69 12.64 -14.28 -8.75
CA ASP A 69 13.68 -15.09 -9.38
C ASP A 69 14.60 -14.21 -10.23
N LEU A 70 14.03 -13.23 -10.94
CA LEU A 70 14.79 -12.24 -11.71
C LEU A 70 15.70 -11.38 -10.80
N VAL A 71 15.20 -10.97 -9.63
CA VAL A 71 16.00 -10.21 -8.66
C VAL A 71 17.16 -11.06 -8.12
N ALA A 72 16.93 -12.35 -7.84
CA ALA A 72 17.98 -13.25 -7.35
C ALA A 72 19.12 -13.43 -8.38
N GLU A 73 18.78 -13.60 -9.66
CA GLU A 73 19.77 -13.68 -10.74
C GLU A 73 20.63 -12.40 -10.84
N MET A 74 19.99 -11.23 -10.77
CA MET A 74 20.69 -9.94 -10.80
C MET A 74 21.64 -9.75 -9.60
N ASP A 75 21.23 -10.21 -8.42
CA ASP A 75 22.05 -10.15 -7.20
C ASP A 75 23.26 -11.09 -7.28
N ASP A 76 23.08 -12.30 -7.83
CA ASP A 76 24.17 -13.25 -8.05
C ASP A 76 25.22 -12.69 -9.03
N GLU A 77 24.78 -12.10 -10.15
CA GLU A 77 25.67 -11.42 -11.10
C GLU A 77 26.46 -10.29 -10.44
N ARG A 78 25.78 -9.48 -9.61
CA ARG A 78 26.42 -8.36 -8.91
C ARG A 78 27.43 -8.85 -7.87
N PHE A 79 27.11 -9.90 -7.13
CA PHE A 79 27.98 -10.50 -6.13
C PHE A 79 29.28 -11.01 -6.76
N ILE A 80 29.19 -11.68 -7.91
CA ILE A 80 30.35 -12.17 -8.66
C ILE A 80 31.23 -10.99 -9.11
N ALA A 81 30.63 -9.94 -9.68
CA ALA A 81 31.37 -8.78 -10.16
C ALA A 81 32.15 -8.06 -9.04
N VAL A 82 31.51 -7.84 -7.88
CA VAL A 82 32.15 -7.20 -6.72
C VAL A 82 33.28 -8.07 -6.16
N THR A 83 33.10 -9.39 -6.11
CA THR A 83 34.13 -10.30 -5.61
C THR A 83 35.36 -10.30 -6.52
N GLN A 84 35.16 -10.23 -7.84
CA GLN A 84 36.25 -10.11 -8.80
C GLN A 84 36.97 -8.76 -8.70
N GLU A 85 36.24 -7.67 -8.51
CA GLU A 85 36.79 -6.32 -8.33
C GLU A 85 37.67 -6.24 -7.06
N LEU A 86 37.18 -6.79 -5.93
CA LEU A 86 37.94 -6.87 -4.68
C LEU A 86 39.16 -7.79 -4.79
N ALA A 87 39.07 -8.89 -5.54
CA ALA A 87 40.20 -9.77 -5.79
C ALA A 87 41.27 -9.15 -6.70
N VAL A 88 40.88 -8.21 -7.57
CA VAL A 88 41.80 -7.44 -8.42
C VAL A 88 42.49 -6.31 -7.65
N GLU A 89 41.80 -5.68 -6.69
CA GLU A 89 42.41 -4.69 -5.78
C GLU A 89 43.37 -5.33 -4.77
N ALA A 90 43.19 -6.60 -4.42
CA ALA A 90 44.06 -7.37 -3.53
C ALA A 90 45.31 -7.99 -4.24
N GLY A 91 46.01 -7.19 -5.06
CA GLY A 91 47.28 -7.58 -5.71
C GLY A 91 48.36 -8.10 -4.74
N PRO A 92 49.36 -8.87 -5.21
CA PRO A 92 50.04 -9.92 -4.46
C PRO A 92 51.17 -9.38 -3.59
N ASP A 93 50.89 -8.68 -2.49
CA ASP A 93 51.94 -8.33 -1.52
C ASP A 93 51.37 -8.01 -0.14
N ASP A 94 51.10 -9.05 0.65
CA ASP A 94 51.33 -9.02 2.10
C ASP A 94 51.27 -10.45 2.67
N ARG A 95 52.41 -11.15 2.64
CA ARG A 95 52.65 -12.27 3.56
C ARG A 95 53.99 -12.00 4.26
N PRO A 96 54.02 -11.95 5.60
CA PRO A 96 55.27 -11.79 6.34
C PRO A 96 56.21 -13.00 6.17
#